data_AF-A0A2J8WZA3-F1
#
_entry.id   AF-A0A2J8WZA3-F1
#
_cell.length_a   1.000
_cell.length_b   1.000
_cell.length_c   1.000
_cell.angle_alpha   90.00
_cell.angle_beta   90.00
_cell.angle_gamma   90.00
#
_symmetry.space_group_name_H-M   'P 1'
#
loop_
_entity.id
_entity.type
_entity.pdbx_description
1 polymer ?
#
loop_
_entity_poly.entity_id
_entity_poly.type
_entity_poly.pdbx_seq_one_letter_code
_entity_poly.pdbx_strand_id
1 'polypeptide(L)'
;MALRRPPRLRLCARLPDFFLLLLFRGDLAGRAEILGKTSLKIWNVTRKDSALYRCEVVARNDRKEIDEIVIELTVQVKPVTPVCRVPKAVPVGKMATLHCQESEGHPRPHYSWYRNDVPLPTDS
;
A
#
# COMPACT_ATOMS: atom_id res chain seq x y z
N MET A 1 -26.75 -27.44 17.14
CA MET A 1 -25.34 -27.26 16.77
C MET A 1 -25.21 -27.31 15.25
N ALA A 2 -25.25 -26.16 14.57
CA ALA A 2 -25.09 -26.09 13.12
C ALA A 2 -23.71 -25.53 12.79
N LEU A 3 -22.82 -26.38 12.25
CA LEU A 3 -21.55 -25.98 11.68
C LEU A 3 -21.81 -25.03 10.50
N ARG A 4 -21.74 -23.72 10.74
CA ARG A 4 -21.64 -22.72 9.68
C ARG A 4 -20.32 -22.97 8.96
N ARG A 5 -20.37 -23.67 7.81
CA ARG A 5 -19.23 -23.79 6.92
C ARG A 5 -18.80 -22.38 6.49
N PRO A 6 -17.51 -22.04 6.55
CA PRO A 6 -17.03 -20.73 6.14
C PRO A 6 -17.32 -20.53 4.65
N PRO A 7 -17.79 -19.35 4.21
CA PRO A 7 -17.93 -19.06 2.80
C PRO A 7 -16.54 -19.16 2.15
N ARG A 8 -16.42 -20.04 1.16
CA ARG A 8 -15.22 -20.11 0.33
C ARG A 8 -15.17 -18.83 -0.50
N LEU A 9 -14.29 -17.91 -0.12
CA LEU A 9 -13.95 -16.73 -0.91
C LEU A 9 -13.46 -17.21 -2.28
N ARG A 10 -14.24 -16.92 -3.32
CA ARG A 10 -13.90 -17.17 -4.72
C ARG A 10 -13.91 -15.83 -5.45
N LEU A 11 -12.75 -15.26 -5.78
CA LEU A 11 -12.65 -14.46 -7.02
C LEU A 11 -12.98 -15.46 -8.13
N CYS A 12 -13.84 -15.10 -9.06
CA CYS A 12 -14.12 -15.92 -10.23
C CYS A 12 -14.23 -14.98 -11.40
N ALA A 13 -13.07 -14.56 -11.92
CA ALA A 13 -12.99 -14.21 -13.33
C ALA A 13 -13.20 -15.52 -14.11
N ARG A 14 -14.36 -15.69 -14.73
CA ARG A 14 -14.68 -16.86 -15.55
C ARG A 14 -14.80 -16.45 -17.01
N LEU A 15 -13.71 -16.00 -17.61
CA LEU A 15 -13.66 -15.67 -19.04
C LEU A 15 -12.28 -16.05 -19.61
N PRO A 16 -12.22 -16.50 -20.87
CA PRO A 16 -11.07 -17.16 -21.46
C PRO A 16 -9.88 -16.21 -21.52
N ASP A 17 -8.67 -16.75 -21.44
CA ASP A 17 -7.39 -16.07 -21.16
C ASP A 17 -7.13 -14.77 -21.97
N PHE A 18 -7.75 -14.60 -23.14
CA PHE A 18 -7.68 -13.39 -23.97
C PHE A 18 -8.30 -12.13 -23.35
N PHE A 19 -9.38 -12.28 -22.56
CA PHE A 19 -10.08 -11.14 -21.96
C PHE A 19 -9.33 -10.55 -20.76
N LEU A 20 -8.55 -11.37 -20.06
CA LEU A 20 -7.75 -10.98 -18.89
C LEU A 20 -6.56 -10.08 -19.29
N LEU A 21 -5.90 -10.39 -20.40
CA LEU A 21 -4.84 -9.55 -20.99
C LEU A 21 -5.37 -8.17 -21.40
N LEU A 22 -6.63 -8.08 -21.84
CA LEU A 22 -7.30 -6.80 -22.13
C LEU A 22 -7.65 -6.01 -20.86
N LEU A 23 -7.88 -6.68 -19.72
CA LEU A 23 -8.27 -6.05 -18.46
C LEU A 23 -7.08 -5.37 -17.74
N PHE A 24 -5.88 -5.96 -17.80
CA PHE A 24 -4.64 -5.38 -17.24
C PHE A 24 -4.10 -4.21 -18.10
N ARG A 25 -4.98 -3.43 -18.73
CA ARG A 25 -4.61 -2.28 -19.54
C ARG A 25 -3.97 -1.21 -18.65
N GLY A 26 -2.80 -0.71 -19.03
CA GLY A 26 -2.08 0.33 -18.28
C GLY A 26 -0.91 -0.19 -17.44
N ASP A 27 -0.69 0.39 -16.25
CA ASP A 27 0.52 0.22 -15.44
C ASP A 27 0.71 -1.18 -14.82
N LEU A 28 -0.30 -2.06 -14.92
CA LEU A 28 -0.23 -3.45 -14.44
C LEU A 28 0.08 -4.47 -15.53
N ALA A 29 0.14 -4.05 -16.80
CA ALA A 29 0.42 -4.91 -17.94
C ALA A 29 1.79 -5.60 -17.79
N GLY A 30 1.82 -6.93 -17.91
CA GLY A 30 3.06 -7.72 -17.85
C GLY A 30 3.65 -7.92 -16.45
N ARG A 31 3.02 -7.35 -15.41
CA ARG A 31 3.46 -7.46 -14.00
C ARG A 31 2.35 -7.95 -13.07
N ALA A 32 1.15 -8.18 -13.59
CA ALA A 32 0.03 -8.75 -12.84
C ALA A 32 -0.41 -10.10 -13.42
N GLU A 33 -0.75 -11.04 -12.53
CA GLU A 33 -1.17 -12.39 -12.88
C GLU A 33 -2.31 -12.84 -11.94
N ILE A 34 -3.31 -13.54 -12.48
CA ILE A 34 -4.31 -14.21 -11.65
C ILE A 34 -3.79 -15.61 -11.28
N LEU A 35 -3.59 -15.83 -9.98
CA LEU A 35 -3.25 -17.14 -9.45
C LEU A 35 -4.53 -17.95 -9.19
N GLY A 36 -4.67 -19.05 -9.94
CA GLY A 36 -5.82 -19.93 -9.87
C GLY A 36 -7.08 -19.24 -10.37
N LYS A 37 -8.13 -19.21 -9.54
CA LYS A 37 -9.38 -18.50 -9.88
C LYS A 37 -9.53 -17.22 -9.05
N THR A 38 -8.84 -17.15 -7.90
CA THR A 38 -9.29 -16.33 -6.78
C THR A 38 -8.33 -15.21 -6.33
N SER A 39 -7.16 -15.11 -6.92
CA SER A 39 -6.10 -14.29 -6.33
C SER A 39 -5.40 -13.49 -7.41
N LEU A 40 -5.19 -12.20 -7.16
CA LEU A 40 -4.36 -11.34 -8.00
C LEU A 40 -2.97 -11.26 -7.38
N LYS A 41 -1.95 -11.55 -8.18
CA LYS A 41 -0.55 -11.34 -7.82
C LYS A 41 0.03 -10.22 -8.67
N ILE A 42 0.63 -9.23 -8.02
CA ILE A 42 1.33 -8.13 -8.67
C ILE A 42 2.82 -8.25 -8.33
N TRP A 43 3.67 -8.24 -9.35
CA TRP A 43 5.12 -8.30 -9.24
C TRP A 43 5.71 -6.90 -9.27
N ASN A 44 6.89 -6.72 -8.68
CA ASN A 44 7.62 -5.44 -8.65
C ASN A 44 6.77 -4.25 -8.15
N VAL A 45 6.00 -4.47 -7.09
CA VAL A 45 5.07 -3.48 -6.53
C VAL A 45 5.79 -2.19 -6.14
N THR A 46 5.17 -1.06 -6.46
CA THR A 46 5.61 0.31 -6.23
C THR A 46 4.53 1.08 -5.47
N ARG A 47 4.86 2.28 -4.96
CA ARG A 47 3.88 3.14 -4.26
C ARG A 47 2.67 3.51 -5.10
N LYS A 48 2.82 3.55 -6.43
CA LYS A 48 1.74 3.89 -7.36
C LYS A 48 0.67 2.81 -7.44
N ASP A 49 1.00 1.58 -7.04
CA ASP A 49 0.06 0.46 -7.01
C ASP A 49 -0.87 0.52 -5.79
N SER A 50 -0.61 1.40 -4.81
CA SER A 50 -1.52 1.63 -3.68
C SER A 50 -2.83 2.22 -4.19
N ALA A 51 -3.91 1.43 -4.13
CA ALA A 51 -5.21 1.79 -4.65
C ALA A 51 -6.32 0.90 -4.06
N LEU A 52 -7.57 1.27 -4.35
CA LEU A 52 -8.72 0.41 -4.13
C LEU A 52 -8.89 -0.50 -5.36
N TYR A 53 -8.69 -1.80 -5.17
CA TYR A 53 -8.89 -2.84 -6.17
C TYR A 53 -10.30 -3.38 -6.06
N ARG A 54 -10.99 -3.50 -7.20
CA ARG A 54 -12.35 -4.01 -7.26
C ARG A 54 -12.36 -5.40 -7.89
N CYS A 55 -12.93 -6.36 -7.18
CA CYS A 55 -13.18 -7.70 -7.67
C CYS A 55 -14.66 -7.85 -7.98
N GLU A 56 -14.96 -8.31 -9.20
CA GLU A 56 -16.32 -8.58 -9.65
C GLU A 56 -16.50 -10.05 -9.97
N VAL A 57 -17.68 -10.57 -9.64
CA VAL A 57 -18.11 -11.93 -9.96
C VAL A 57 -19.40 -11.85 -10.77
N VAL A 58 -19.38 -12.46 -11.94
CA VAL A 58 -20.53 -12.54 -12.85
C VAL A 58 -20.98 -13.99 -12.96
N ALA A 59 -22.23 -14.26 -12.61
CA ALA A 59 -22.85 -15.56 -12.74
C ALA A 59 -23.90 -15.52 -13.86
N ARG A 60 -23.67 -16.29 -14.94
CA ARG A 60 -24.47 -16.25 -16.17
C ARG A 60 -25.98 -16.49 -16.00
N ASN A 61 -26.42 -17.06 -14.88
CA ASN A 61 -27.81 -17.47 -14.62
C ASN A 61 -28.37 -16.90 -13.31
N ASP A 62 -27.72 -15.91 -12.70
CA ASP A 62 -28.18 -15.33 -11.43
C ASP A 62 -29.04 -14.09 -11.66
N ARG A 63 -29.96 -13.78 -10.73
CA ARG A 63 -30.85 -12.60 -10.85
C ARG A 63 -30.11 -11.29 -10.62
N LYS A 64 -28.99 -11.36 -9.89
CA LYS A 64 -28.07 -10.24 -9.67
C LYS A 64 -26.97 -10.33 -10.73
N GLU A 65 -26.86 -9.31 -11.56
CA GLU A 65 -25.98 -9.31 -12.73
C GLU A 65 -24.49 -9.35 -12.35
N ILE A 66 -24.12 -8.68 -11.24
CA ILE A 66 -22.74 -8.58 -10.75
C ILE A 66 -22.74 -8.55 -9.21
N ASP A 67 -21.83 -9.29 -8.59
CA ASP A 67 -21.46 -9.12 -7.18
C ASP A 67 -20.03 -8.61 -7.07
N GLU A 68 -19.76 -7.69 -6.14
CA GLU A 68 -18.46 -7.03 -6.05
C GLU A 68 -17.94 -6.89 -4.62
N ILE A 69 -16.61 -6.86 -4.50
CA ILE A 69 -15.90 -6.49 -3.29
C ILE A 69 -14.75 -5.54 -3.63
N VAL A 70 -14.52 -4.57 -2.73
CA VAL A 70 -13.39 -3.63 -2.81
C VAL A 70 -12.33 -4.02 -1.80
N ILE A 71 -11.07 -4.03 -2.24
CA ILE A 71 -9.89 -4.39 -1.47
C ILE A 71 -8.95 -3.19 -1.49
N GLU A 72 -8.60 -2.65 -0.32
CA GLU A 72 -7.59 -1.60 -0.21
C GLU A 72 -6.20 -2.22 -0.17
N LEU A 73 -5.36 -1.85 -1.15
CA LEU A 73 -3.94 -2.19 -1.17
C LEU A 73 -3.13 -0.97 -0.75
N THR A 74 -2.35 -1.12 0.32
CA THR A 74 -1.40 -0.11 0.78
C THR A 74 0.01 -0.65 0.69
N VAL A 75 0.81 -0.07 -0.21
CA VAL A 75 2.21 -0.44 -0.41
C VAL A 75 3.08 0.31 0.60
N GLN A 76 3.72 -0.45 1.47
CA GLN A 76 4.65 0.09 2.45
C GLN A 76 6.05 0.16 1.86
N VAL A 77 6.74 1.27 2.12
CA VAL A 77 8.09 1.52 1.63
C VAL A 77 8.94 1.97 2.80
N LYS A 78 10.11 1.33 2.93
CA LYS A 78 11.08 1.70 3.96
C LYS A 78 11.53 3.16 3.75
N PRO A 79 11.68 3.96 4.80
CA PRO A 79 12.26 5.29 4.69
C PRO A 79 13.68 5.22 4.12
N VAL A 80 14.03 6.22 3.32
CA VAL A 80 15.42 6.44 2.90
C VAL A 80 16.16 7.31 3.92
N THR A 81 17.48 7.43 3.76
CA THR A 81 18.29 8.33 4.60
C THR A 81 17.73 9.75 4.49
N PRO A 82 17.27 10.35 5.60
CA PRO A 82 16.70 11.69 5.56
C PRO A 82 17.76 12.75 5.34
N VAL A 83 17.35 13.85 4.73
CA VAL A 83 18.17 15.06 4.65
C VAL A 83 17.87 15.90 5.89
N CYS A 84 18.88 16.07 6.73
CA CYS A 84 18.77 16.79 7.98
C CYS A 84 19.46 18.16 7.89
N ARG A 85 18.74 19.20 8.31
CA ARG A 85 19.23 20.58 8.43
C ARG A 85 19.33 20.92 9.90
N VAL A 86 20.56 21.08 10.35
CA VAL A 86 20.91 21.37 11.74
C VAL A 86 21.80 22.62 11.77
N PRO A 87 21.44 23.65 12.55
CA PRO A 87 22.31 24.82 12.74
C PRO A 87 23.64 24.40 13.38
N LYS A 88 24.76 24.93 12.89
CA LYS A 88 26.09 24.66 13.47
C LYS A 88 26.25 25.23 14.88
N ALA A 89 25.66 26.40 15.11
CA ALA A 89 25.64 27.09 16.40
C ALA A 89 24.40 27.97 16.48
N VAL A 90 23.91 28.18 17.70
CA VAL A 90 22.79 29.06 18.02
C VAL A 90 23.18 29.91 19.23
N PRO A 91 22.95 31.24 19.22
CA PRO A 91 23.23 32.09 20.37
C PRO A 91 22.50 31.64 21.62
N VAL A 92 23.09 31.92 22.78
CA VAL A 92 22.49 31.60 24.07
C VAL A 92 21.12 32.28 24.21
N GLY A 93 20.13 31.53 24.70
CA GLY A 93 18.76 32.01 24.89
C GLY A 93 17.93 32.08 23.59
N LYS A 94 18.45 31.63 22.45
CA LYS A 94 17.70 31.50 21.20
C LYS A 94 17.31 30.05 20.94
N MET A 95 16.20 29.86 20.21
CA MET A 95 15.68 28.56 19.83
C MET A 95 16.48 27.95 18.68
N ALA A 96 16.73 26.63 18.76
CA ALA A 96 17.35 25.85 17.69
C ALA A 96 16.30 24.93 17.07
N THR A 97 16.08 25.05 15.76
CA THR A 97 15.17 24.16 15.03
C THR A 97 15.98 23.11 14.28
N LEU A 98 15.68 21.84 14.57
CA LEU A 98 16.28 20.69 13.91
C LEU A 98 15.25 20.07 12.97
N HIS A 99 15.58 19.96 11.68
CA HIS A 99 14.64 19.46 10.69
C HIS A 99 15.24 18.28 9.92
N CYS A 100 14.54 17.14 9.88
CA CYS A 100 14.87 16.02 9.00
C CYS A 100 13.66 15.70 8.14
N GLN A 101 13.89 15.41 6.86
CA GLN A 101 12.84 14.96 5.96
C GLN A 101 13.34 13.95 4.94
N GLU A 102 12.45 13.05 4.57
CA GLU A 102 12.57 12.12 3.45
C GLU A 102 11.21 12.02 2.74
N SER A 103 11.20 11.51 1.51
CA SER A 103 10.02 11.57 0.62
C SER A 103 9.51 10.22 0.14
N GLU A 104 10.18 9.12 0.51
CA GLU A 104 9.91 7.80 -0.05
C GLU A 104 9.16 6.89 0.92
N GLY A 105 9.45 7.00 2.22
CA GLY A 105 8.88 6.19 3.28
C GLY A 105 7.36 6.28 3.34
N HIS A 106 6.73 5.13 3.43
CA HIS A 106 5.30 5.02 3.67
C HIS A 106 5.00 3.84 4.61
N PRO A 107 4.30 4.06 5.75
CA PRO A 107 3.86 5.36 6.28
C PRO A 107 4.99 6.35 6.56
N ARG A 108 4.67 7.63 6.81
CA ARG A 108 5.70 8.64 7.08
C ARG A 108 6.52 8.23 8.31
N PRO A 109 7.86 8.35 8.25
CA PRO A 109 8.70 8.01 9.38
C PRO A 109 8.54 8.99 10.54
N HIS A 110 8.83 8.50 11.74
CA HIS A 110 8.97 9.32 12.94
C HIS A 110 10.46 9.53 13.23
N TYR A 111 10.82 10.76 13.57
CA TYR A 111 12.19 11.14 13.89
C TYR A 111 12.33 11.46 15.37
N SER A 112 13.44 11.02 15.94
CA SER A 112 13.85 11.33 17.31
C SER A 112 15.25 11.92 17.28
N TRP A 113 15.45 13.02 17.98
CA TRP A 113 16.73 13.69 18.05
C TRP A 113 17.48 13.29 19.31
N TYR A 114 18.79 13.14 19.19
CA TYR A 114 19.69 12.81 20.30
C TYR A 114 20.87 13.78 20.31
N ARG A 115 21.36 14.10 21.51
CA ARG A 115 22.61 14.83 21.71
C ARG A 115 23.46 14.04 22.70
N ASN A 116 24.61 13.55 22.24
CA ASN A 116 25.50 12.68 23.04
C ASN A 116 24.73 11.51 23.65
N ASP A 117 23.96 10.80 22.83
CA ASP A 117 23.11 9.66 23.20
C ASP A 117 21.96 9.95 24.17
N VAL A 118 21.73 11.21 24.53
CA VAL A 118 20.58 11.62 25.34
C VAL A 118 19.46 12.12 24.41
N PRO A 119 18.23 11.58 24.51
CA PRO A 119 17.10 12.03 23.71
C PRO A 119 16.78 13.49 24.02
N LEU A 120 16.60 14.28 22.96
CA LEU A 120 16.09 15.64 23.09
C LEU A 120 14.56 15.61 23.26
N PRO A 121 13.99 16.53 24.05
CA PRO A 121 12.54 16.70 24.12
C PRO A 121 12.00 16.98 22.71
N THR A 122 10.89 16.33 22.36
CA THR A 122 10.08 16.79 21.23
C THR A 122 9.32 18.02 21.72
N ASP A 123 9.37 19.13 20.97
CA ASP A 123 8.54 20.29 21.29
C ASP A 123 7.07 19.84 21.25
N SER A 124 6.35 20.09 22.35
CA SER A 124 4.93 19.79 22.54
C SER A 124 4.03 20.64 21.64
#